data_AF-A0A735RCR7-F1
#
_entry.id   AF-A0A735RCR7-F1
#
_cell.length_a   1.000
_cell.length_b   1.000
_cell.length_c   1.000
_cell.angle_alpha   90.00
_cell.angle_beta   90.00
_cell.angle_gamma   90.00
#
_symmetry.space_group_name_H-M   'P 1'
#
loop_
_entity.id
_entity.type
_entity.pdbx_description
1 polymer ?
#
loop_
_entity_poly.entity_id
_entity_poly.type
_entity_poly.pdbx_seq_one_letter_code
_entity_poly.pdbx_strand_id
1 'polypeptide(L)'
;MFEQLKIQHRTLREHFPADLNLRVHRALSWLQRAEMAEDEDGRFIFLWIAFNAAYATEIDDNYRLSEQASFKSFLKKLCGLDENKQIEHLIWQEFSGSIRILLDTPFVLQSFWDYHSGKISETQWKERLRYDRKIASVALASSDTPQLLGVIFSRLYTLRNQLIHGGATWSSSVNRKQLKDCTGLLGKLVPVVIALMMSHPEALWGNACYPVVRDVW
;
A
#
# COMPACT_ATOMS: atom_id res chain seq x y z
N MET A 1 0.77 -6.68 -16.47
CA MET A 1 2.08 -6.23 -15.95
C MET A 1 2.81 -7.39 -15.25
N PHE A 2 2.05 -8.26 -14.58
CA PHE A 2 2.53 -9.50 -13.98
C PHE A 2 3.45 -10.33 -14.89
N GLU A 3 3.04 -10.63 -16.12
CA GLU A 3 3.80 -11.54 -17.00
C GLU A 3 5.25 -11.09 -17.22
N GLN A 4 5.46 -9.81 -17.50
CA GLN A 4 6.81 -9.24 -17.68
C GLN A 4 7.65 -9.36 -16.40
N LEU A 5 7.08 -8.97 -15.26
CA LEU A 5 7.78 -9.07 -13.98
C LEU A 5 8.03 -10.53 -13.58
N LYS A 6 7.15 -11.46 -13.96
CA LYS A 6 7.31 -12.88 -13.70
C LYS A 6 8.44 -13.49 -14.52
N ILE A 7 8.57 -13.10 -15.78
CA ILE A 7 9.71 -13.48 -16.63
C ILE A 7 11.01 -12.94 -16.01
N GLN A 8 11.05 -11.64 -15.66
CA GLN A 8 12.21 -11.04 -15.00
C GLN A 8 12.59 -11.77 -13.70
N HIS A 9 11.61 -12.07 -12.85
CA HIS A 9 11.82 -12.84 -11.62
C HIS A 9 12.43 -14.22 -11.90
N ARG A 10 11.91 -14.96 -12.88
CA ARG A 10 12.45 -16.29 -13.24
C ARG A 10 13.91 -16.24 -13.66
N THR A 11 14.32 -15.20 -14.37
CA THR A 11 15.70 -15.02 -14.82
C THR A 11 16.65 -14.63 -13.68
N LEU A 12 16.19 -13.81 -12.73
CA LEU A 12 17.05 -13.23 -11.69
C LEU A 12 17.05 -14.02 -10.36
N ARG A 13 15.98 -14.79 -10.08
CA ARG A 13 15.71 -15.36 -8.74
C ARG A 13 16.81 -16.22 -8.13
N GLU A 14 17.67 -16.83 -8.94
CA GLU A 14 18.76 -17.69 -8.43
C GLU A 14 19.85 -16.88 -7.72
N HIS A 15 19.92 -15.57 -7.99
CA HIS A 15 20.88 -14.65 -7.38
C HIS A 15 20.27 -13.83 -6.24
N PHE A 16 18.98 -14.02 -5.92
CA PHE A 16 18.32 -13.27 -4.86
C PHE A 16 18.53 -13.92 -3.49
N PRO A 17 18.71 -13.12 -2.42
CA PRO A 17 18.55 -13.60 -1.06
C PRO A 17 17.21 -14.35 -0.89
N ALA A 18 17.20 -15.43 -0.12
CA ALA A 18 16.05 -16.34 -0.01
C ALA A 18 14.75 -15.60 0.39
N ASP A 19 14.82 -14.70 1.38
CA ASP A 19 13.68 -13.91 1.85
C ASP A 19 13.16 -12.92 0.81
N LEU A 20 14.07 -12.24 0.10
CA LEU A 20 13.70 -11.35 -1.00
C LEU A 20 12.96 -12.17 -2.08
N ASN A 21 13.53 -13.30 -2.47
CA ASN A 21 12.97 -14.17 -3.49
C ASN A 21 11.57 -14.65 -3.10
N LEU A 22 11.38 -15.08 -1.84
CA LEU A 22 10.09 -15.51 -1.31
C LEU A 22 9.04 -14.39 -1.33
N ARG A 23 9.42 -13.19 -0.89
CA ARG A 23 8.51 -12.02 -0.85
C ARG A 23 8.11 -11.55 -2.23
N VAL A 24 9.08 -11.42 -3.15
CA VAL A 24 8.80 -11.10 -4.57
C VAL A 24 7.90 -12.16 -5.19
N HIS A 25 8.18 -13.44 -4.95
CA HIS A 25 7.35 -14.53 -5.47
C HIS A 25 5.89 -14.42 -5.00
N ARG A 26 5.68 -14.18 -3.70
CA ARG A 26 4.33 -13.99 -3.12
C ARG A 26 3.65 -12.75 -3.67
N ALA A 27 4.35 -11.62 -3.74
CA ALA A 27 3.81 -10.38 -4.29
C ALA A 27 3.36 -10.56 -5.75
N LEU A 28 4.17 -11.24 -6.57
CA LEU A 28 3.81 -11.57 -7.95
C LEU A 28 2.59 -12.49 -8.04
N SER A 29 2.49 -13.50 -7.18
CA SER A 29 1.32 -14.40 -7.16
C SER A 29 0.02 -13.64 -6.88
N TRP A 30 0.03 -12.73 -5.92
CA TRP A 30 -1.15 -11.90 -5.62
C TRP A 30 -1.40 -10.82 -6.67
N LEU A 31 -0.36 -10.27 -7.29
CA LEU A 31 -0.51 -9.37 -8.44
C LEU A 31 -1.19 -10.07 -9.62
N GLN A 32 -0.85 -11.33 -9.90
CA GLN A 32 -1.54 -12.13 -10.92
C GLN A 32 -3.03 -12.25 -10.60
N ARG A 33 -3.38 -12.59 -9.36
CA ARG A 33 -4.78 -12.67 -8.92
C ARG A 33 -5.51 -11.34 -9.05
N ALA A 34 -4.84 -10.23 -8.76
CA ALA A 34 -5.39 -8.90 -8.99
C ALA A 34 -5.65 -8.59 -10.47
N GLU A 35 -4.75 -8.97 -11.38
CA GLU A 35 -4.93 -8.76 -12.83
C GLU A 35 -6.06 -9.63 -13.42
N MET A 36 -6.36 -10.77 -12.79
CA MET A 36 -7.46 -11.67 -13.18
C MET A 36 -8.81 -11.31 -12.55
N ALA A 37 -8.85 -10.39 -11.58
CA ALA A 37 -10.08 -10.06 -10.87
C ALA A 37 -11.05 -9.26 -11.75
N GLU A 38 -12.31 -9.67 -11.78
CA GLU A 38 -13.37 -9.00 -12.55
C GLU A 38 -14.10 -7.92 -11.72
N ASP A 39 -13.91 -7.92 -10.40
CA ASP A 39 -14.50 -6.96 -9.48
C ASP A 39 -13.46 -6.09 -8.77
N GLU A 40 -13.77 -4.80 -8.59
CA GLU A 40 -12.86 -3.82 -7.97
C GLU A 40 -12.59 -4.11 -6.49
N ASP A 41 -13.54 -4.70 -5.76
CA ASP A 41 -13.39 -5.04 -4.34
C ASP A 41 -12.31 -6.12 -4.17
N GLY A 42 -12.45 -7.23 -4.90
CA GLY A 42 -11.48 -8.32 -4.97
C GLY A 42 -10.13 -7.84 -5.49
N ARG A 43 -10.12 -7.06 -6.58
CA ARG A 43 -8.88 -6.49 -7.14
C ARG A 43 -8.13 -5.64 -6.13
N PHE A 44 -8.82 -4.75 -5.41
CA PHE A 44 -8.22 -3.94 -4.35
C PHE A 44 -7.60 -4.82 -3.26
N ILE A 45 -8.35 -5.83 -2.78
CA ILE A 45 -7.89 -6.75 -1.76
C ILE A 45 -6.63 -7.50 -2.22
N PHE A 46 -6.62 -8.04 -3.45
CA PHE A 46 -5.47 -8.76 -3.97
C PHE A 46 -4.25 -7.86 -4.16
N LEU A 47 -4.43 -6.61 -4.61
CA LEU A 47 -3.35 -5.63 -4.70
C LEU A 47 -2.80 -5.27 -3.32
N TRP A 48 -3.68 -5.12 -2.32
CA TRP A 48 -3.26 -4.89 -0.94
C TRP A 48 -2.43 -6.05 -0.39
N ILE A 49 -2.85 -7.29 -0.68
CA ILE A 49 -2.08 -8.49 -0.27
C ILE A 49 -0.74 -8.55 -1.02
N ALA A 50 -0.71 -8.25 -2.31
CA ALA A 50 0.52 -8.18 -3.10
C ALA A 50 1.50 -7.14 -2.54
N PHE A 51 1.01 -5.95 -2.21
CA PHE A 51 1.78 -4.92 -1.54
C PHE A 51 2.29 -5.39 -0.17
N ASN A 52 1.43 -5.99 0.66
CA ASN A 52 1.85 -6.52 1.96
C ASN A 52 2.88 -7.64 1.84
N ALA A 53 2.82 -8.50 0.82
CA ALA A 53 3.85 -9.51 0.59
C ALA A 53 5.22 -8.87 0.24
N ALA A 54 5.21 -7.73 -0.44
CA ALA A 54 6.40 -6.95 -0.77
C ALA A 54 6.89 -6.10 0.42
N TYR A 55 6.00 -5.53 1.24
CA TYR A 55 6.33 -4.64 2.35
C TYR A 55 6.64 -5.38 3.65
N ALA A 56 5.79 -6.34 4.03
CA ALA A 56 5.81 -6.94 5.36
C ALA A 56 7.14 -7.63 5.61
N THR A 57 7.73 -7.30 6.76
CA THR A 57 8.93 -7.91 7.30
C THR A 57 8.59 -8.47 8.67
N GLU A 58 9.41 -9.39 9.16
CA GLU A 58 9.35 -9.77 10.57
C GLU A 58 9.55 -8.50 11.42
N ILE A 59 8.47 -8.06 12.07
CA ILE A 59 8.46 -6.95 13.02
C ILE A 59 8.31 -7.61 14.38
N ASP A 60 9.16 -7.24 15.34
CA ASP A 60 9.02 -7.66 16.73
C ASP A 60 7.64 -7.22 17.24
N ASP A 61 6.76 -8.19 17.50
CA ASP A 61 5.34 -8.01 17.85
C ASP A 61 5.14 -7.11 19.09
N ASN A 62 6.20 -6.86 19.86
CA ASN A 62 6.16 -6.09 21.09
C ASN A 62 6.05 -4.56 20.91
N TYR A 63 6.17 -4.01 19.68
CA TYR A 63 6.15 -2.56 19.49
C TYR A 63 5.23 -2.11 18.33
N ARG A 64 3.97 -1.77 18.63
CA ARG A 64 3.06 -1.08 17.66
C ARG A 64 3.63 0.23 17.08
N LEU A 65 4.44 0.96 17.85
CA LEU A 65 5.15 2.16 17.36
C LEU A 65 6.19 1.81 16.27
N SER A 66 6.65 0.56 16.20
CA SER A 66 7.59 0.10 15.19
C SER A 66 6.95 -0.05 13.82
N GLU A 67 5.66 -0.40 13.71
CA GLU A 67 5.03 -0.68 12.41
C GLU A 67 4.93 0.57 11.53
N GLN A 68 4.48 1.70 12.08
CA GLN A 68 4.42 2.97 11.33
C GLN A 68 5.81 3.48 10.94
N ALA A 69 6.80 3.32 11.83
CA ALA A 69 8.18 3.71 11.56
C ALA A 69 8.80 2.83 10.47
N SER A 70 8.60 1.52 10.55
CA SER A 70 9.02 0.53 9.54
C SER A 70 8.37 0.81 8.19
N PHE A 71 7.07 1.12 8.18
CA PHE A 71 6.35 1.50 6.97
C PHE A 71 6.95 2.75 6.32
N LYS A 72 7.18 3.81 7.10
CA LYS A 72 7.80 5.04 6.61
C LYS A 72 9.23 4.80 6.10
N SER A 73 10.00 3.95 6.79
CA SER A 73 11.36 3.56 6.36
C SER A 73 11.33 2.82 5.03
N PHE A 74 10.38 1.90 4.85
CA PHE A 74 10.16 1.18 3.61
C PHE A 74 9.83 2.13 2.44
N LEU A 75 8.89 3.06 2.63
CA LEU A 75 8.55 4.06 1.59
C LEU A 75 9.74 4.95 1.22
N LYS A 76 10.51 5.40 2.21
CA LYS A 76 11.73 6.19 1.98
C LYS A 76 12.76 5.39 1.19
N LYS A 77 12.97 4.11 1.53
CA LYS A 77 13.88 3.22 0.81
C LYS A 77 13.46 3.04 -0.63
N LEU A 78 12.17 2.75 -0.88
CA LEU A 78 11.64 2.61 -2.24
C LEU A 78 11.90 3.87 -3.08
N CYS A 79 11.54 5.05 -2.58
CA CYS A 79 11.77 6.30 -3.31
C CYS A 79 13.27 6.61 -3.49
N GLY A 80 14.13 6.21 -2.54
CA GLY A 80 15.57 6.39 -2.65
C GLY A 80 16.24 5.49 -3.69
N LEU A 81 15.65 4.32 -3.97
CA LEU A 81 16.12 3.38 -5.00
C LEU A 81 15.46 3.59 -6.37
N ASP A 82 14.46 4.46 -6.46
CA ASP A 82 13.72 4.74 -7.70
C ASP A 82 14.44 5.80 -8.56
N GLU A 83 15.58 5.44 -9.14
CA GLU A 83 16.43 6.33 -9.95
C GLU A 83 15.66 6.98 -11.12
N ASN A 84 14.71 6.23 -11.70
CA ASN A 84 13.88 6.68 -12.82
C ASN A 84 12.65 7.48 -12.38
N LYS A 85 12.48 7.72 -11.07
CA LYS A 85 11.39 8.51 -10.49
C LYS A 85 10.00 8.04 -10.91
N GLN A 86 9.81 6.73 -11.10
CA GLN A 86 8.53 6.15 -11.54
C GLN A 86 7.43 6.39 -10.50
N ILE A 87 7.74 6.22 -9.21
CA ILE A 87 6.82 6.48 -8.10
C ILE A 87 6.46 7.97 -8.07
N GLU A 88 7.44 8.86 -8.19
CA GLU A 88 7.20 10.30 -8.23
C GLU A 88 6.28 10.67 -9.41
N HIS A 89 6.54 10.12 -10.60
CA HIS A 89 5.69 10.32 -11.78
C HIS A 89 4.25 9.85 -11.55
N LEU A 90 4.06 8.64 -10.99
CA LEU A 90 2.73 8.12 -10.67
C LEU A 90 1.97 9.06 -9.73
N ILE A 91 2.63 9.51 -8.65
CA ILE A 91 2.00 10.30 -7.60
C ILE A 91 1.71 11.74 -8.03
N TRP A 92 2.65 12.39 -8.71
CA TRP A 92 2.56 13.82 -9.01
C TRP A 92 2.04 14.14 -10.41
N GLN A 93 2.07 13.18 -11.35
CA GLN A 93 1.59 13.39 -12.70
C GLN A 93 0.34 12.54 -12.98
N GLU A 94 0.46 11.21 -12.99
CA GLU A 94 -0.64 10.32 -13.43
C GLU A 94 -1.85 10.36 -12.48
N PHE A 95 -1.63 10.26 -11.17
CA PHE A 95 -2.70 10.16 -10.16
C PHE A 95 -2.92 11.45 -9.37
N SER A 96 -2.31 12.57 -9.75
CA SER A 96 -2.35 13.83 -9.00
C SER A 96 -3.79 14.30 -8.67
N GLY A 97 -4.71 14.19 -9.64
CA GLY A 97 -6.12 14.51 -9.45
C GLY A 97 -6.84 13.56 -8.49
N SER A 98 -6.69 12.25 -8.70
CA SER A 98 -7.28 11.21 -7.84
C SER A 98 -6.77 11.28 -6.41
N ILE A 99 -5.49 11.59 -6.21
CA ILE A 99 -4.88 11.76 -4.89
C ILE A 99 -5.48 12.98 -4.17
N ARG A 100 -5.65 14.12 -4.84
CA ARG A 100 -6.31 15.29 -4.22
C ARG A 100 -7.73 14.94 -3.75
N ILE A 101 -8.51 14.26 -4.59
CA ILE A 101 -9.87 13.80 -4.24
C ILE A 101 -9.84 12.83 -3.05
N LEU A 102 -8.89 11.88 -3.04
CA LEU A 102 -8.71 10.91 -1.95
C LEU A 102 -8.35 11.59 -0.63
N LEU A 103 -7.54 12.65 -0.66
CA LEU A 103 -7.11 13.35 0.54
C LEU A 103 -8.20 14.27 1.12
N ASP A 104 -9.12 14.74 0.28
CA ASP A 104 -10.22 15.61 0.69
C ASP A 104 -11.45 14.85 1.21
N THR A 105 -11.60 13.56 0.85
CA THR A 105 -12.80 12.78 1.22
C THR A 105 -12.75 12.28 2.68
N PRO A 106 -13.83 12.48 3.47
CA PRO A 106 -13.86 12.02 4.86
C PRO A 106 -14.08 10.50 5.00
N PHE A 107 -14.57 9.83 3.96
CA PHE A 107 -14.95 8.40 4.01
C PHE A 107 -13.77 7.43 4.16
N VAL A 108 -12.55 7.92 3.93
CA VAL A 108 -11.29 7.18 4.12
C VAL A 108 -10.50 7.69 5.32
N LEU A 109 -11.16 8.43 6.22
CA LEU A 109 -10.63 8.83 7.52
C LEU A 109 -11.28 8.01 8.62
N GLN A 110 -10.49 7.30 9.42
CA GLN A 110 -11.02 6.51 10.54
C GLN A 110 -11.80 7.37 11.55
N SER A 111 -11.37 8.62 11.77
CA SER A 111 -12.01 9.57 12.70
C SER A 111 -13.45 9.93 12.30
N PHE A 112 -13.77 9.91 11.00
CA PHE A 112 -15.14 10.09 10.52
C PHE A 112 -16.05 8.94 11.00
N TRP A 113 -15.59 7.70 10.87
CA TRP A 113 -16.34 6.52 11.30
C TRP A 113 -16.40 6.38 12.81
N ASP A 114 -15.35 6.79 13.52
CA ASP A 114 -15.35 6.81 14.99
C ASP A 114 -16.41 7.79 15.53
N TYR A 115 -16.62 8.92 14.86
CA TYR A 115 -17.71 9.86 15.20
C TYR A 115 -19.09 9.24 14.94
N HIS A 116 -19.30 8.72 13.73
CA HIS A 116 -20.60 8.12 13.36
C HIS A 116 -20.94 6.84 14.15
N SER A 117 -19.94 6.18 14.75
CA SER A 117 -20.13 5.05 15.67
C SER A 117 -20.19 5.47 17.15
N GLY A 118 -20.16 6.77 17.45
CA GLY A 118 -20.29 7.31 18.82
C GLY A 118 -19.05 7.14 19.71
N LYS A 119 -17.88 6.77 19.14
CA LYS A 119 -16.63 6.58 19.90
C LYS A 119 -15.94 7.89 20.27
N ILE A 120 -16.20 8.95 19.50
CA ILE A 120 -15.66 10.31 19.73
C ILE A 120 -16.74 11.36 19.54
N SER A 121 -16.56 12.53 20.15
CA SER A 121 -17.46 13.67 19.97
C SER A 121 -17.28 14.36 18.62
N GLU A 122 -18.27 15.14 18.20
CA GLU A 122 -18.18 15.95 16.98
C GLU A 122 -17.00 16.93 17.02
N THR A 123 -16.73 17.51 18.20
CA THR A 123 -15.59 18.42 18.41
C THR A 123 -14.26 17.71 18.16
N GLN A 124 -14.07 16.51 18.75
CA GLN A 124 -12.87 15.70 18.56
C GLN A 124 -12.69 15.30 17.09
N TRP A 125 -13.78 14.95 16.40
CA TRP A 125 -13.73 14.66 14.97
C TRP A 125 -13.31 15.87 14.14
N LYS A 126 -13.92 17.04 14.36
CA LYS A 126 -13.57 18.28 13.65
C LYS A 126 -12.10 18.67 13.88
N GLU A 127 -11.59 18.49 15.09
CA GLU A 127 -10.17 18.70 15.41
C GLU A 127 -9.25 17.75 14.62
N ARG A 128 -9.54 16.45 14.64
CA ARG A 128 -8.79 15.44 13.89
C ARG A 128 -8.84 15.70 12.38
N LEU A 129 -10.01 16.04 11.84
CA LEU A 129 -10.19 16.39 10.43
C LEU A 129 -9.34 17.60 10.03
N ARG A 130 -9.31 18.65 10.84
CA ARG A 130 -8.43 19.82 10.59
C ARG A 130 -6.96 19.43 10.61
N TYR A 131 -6.55 18.60 11.56
CA TYR A 131 -5.18 18.11 11.65
C TYR A 131 -4.79 17.26 10.43
N ASP A 132 -5.62 16.30 10.04
CA ASP A 132 -5.42 15.43 8.88
C ASP A 132 -5.32 16.23 7.58
N ARG A 133 -6.18 17.24 7.40
CA ARG A 133 -6.12 18.17 6.25
C ARG A 133 -4.84 18.98 6.23
N LYS A 134 -4.37 19.44 7.39
CA LYS A 134 -3.09 20.17 7.51
C LYS A 134 -1.93 19.27 7.08
N ILE A 135 -1.89 18.02 7.56
CA ILE A 135 -0.85 17.05 7.14
C ILE A 135 -0.89 16.81 5.64
N ALA A 136 -2.07 16.55 5.07
CA ALA A 136 -2.24 16.31 3.65
C ALA A 136 -1.78 17.51 2.81
N SER A 137 -2.15 18.73 3.22
CA SER A 137 -1.73 19.97 2.56
C SER A 137 -0.21 20.17 2.62
N VAL A 138 0.41 19.92 3.78
CA VAL A 138 1.87 19.99 3.93
C VAL A 138 2.55 18.96 3.03
N ALA A 139 2.07 17.72 2.99
CA ALA A 139 2.64 16.66 2.15
C ALA A 139 2.50 16.95 0.65
N LEU A 140 1.40 17.58 0.22
CA LEU A 140 1.21 18.04 -1.15
C LEU A 140 2.12 19.24 -1.51
N ALA A 141 2.45 20.09 -0.54
CA ALA A 141 3.27 21.28 -0.76
C ALA A 141 4.78 21.02 -0.65
N SER A 142 5.21 19.98 0.07
CA SER A 142 6.62 19.71 0.35
C SER A 142 7.39 19.05 -0.79
N SER A 143 6.70 18.56 -1.83
CA SER A 143 7.26 17.67 -2.85
C SER A 143 7.96 16.42 -2.26
N ASP A 144 7.66 16.07 -1.00
CA ASP A 144 8.19 14.89 -0.32
C ASP A 144 7.31 13.68 -0.66
N THR A 145 7.70 12.96 -1.72
CA THR A 145 6.98 11.77 -2.20
C THR A 145 6.79 10.70 -1.11
N PRO A 146 7.82 10.31 -0.33
CA PRO A 146 7.63 9.39 0.81
C PRO A 146 6.59 9.87 1.83
N GLN A 147 6.59 11.16 2.19
CA GLN A 147 5.60 11.71 3.11
C GLN A 147 4.19 11.62 2.54
N LEU A 148 4.00 12.01 1.29
CA LEU A 148 2.69 11.96 0.62
C LEU A 148 2.18 10.53 0.49
N LEU A 149 3.04 9.58 0.13
CA LEU A 149 2.72 8.15 0.13
C LEU A 149 2.26 7.69 1.52
N GLY A 150 2.93 8.11 2.59
CA GLY A 150 2.50 7.78 3.96
C GLY A 150 1.06 8.23 4.25
N VAL A 151 0.69 9.44 3.80
CA VAL A 151 -0.70 9.94 3.95
C VAL A 151 -1.65 9.11 3.08
N ILE A 152 -1.32 8.84 1.83
CA ILE A 152 -2.15 8.05 0.90
C ILE A 152 -2.40 6.65 1.48
N PHE A 153 -1.35 5.95 1.92
CA PHE A 153 -1.49 4.60 2.48
C PHE A 153 -2.29 4.57 3.78
N SER A 154 -2.28 5.65 4.58
CA SER A 154 -3.19 5.74 5.73
C SER A 154 -4.66 5.73 5.30
N ARG A 155 -5.00 6.35 4.16
CA ARG A 155 -6.37 6.35 3.60
C ARG A 155 -6.72 4.97 3.03
N LEU A 156 -5.79 4.37 2.29
CA LEU A 156 -5.94 3.01 1.77
C LEU A 156 -6.13 1.98 2.90
N TYR A 157 -5.47 2.17 4.04
CA TYR A 157 -5.61 1.30 5.20
C TYR A 157 -7.03 1.33 5.79
N THR A 158 -7.66 2.51 5.89
CA THR A 158 -9.07 2.62 6.30
C THR A 158 -9.98 1.90 5.31
N LEU A 159 -9.78 2.08 4.01
CA LEU A 159 -10.56 1.39 2.97
C LEU A 159 -10.38 -0.14 3.05
N ARG A 160 -9.15 -0.61 3.23
CA ARG A 160 -8.85 -2.03 3.48
C ARG A 160 -9.59 -2.56 4.70
N ASN A 161 -9.63 -1.81 5.80
CA ASN A 161 -10.31 -2.25 7.00
C ASN A 161 -11.82 -2.35 6.80
N GLN A 162 -12.43 -1.42 6.05
CA GLN A 162 -13.83 -1.50 5.68
C GLN A 162 -14.13 -2.80 4.92
N LEU A 163 -13.32 -3.15 3.92
CA LEU A 163 -13.54 -4.36 3.11
C LEU A 163 -13.24 -5.65 3.89
N ILE A 164 -12.06 -5.76 4.49
CA ILE A 164 -11.59 -7.00 5.12
C ILE A 164 -12.40 -7.38 6.36
N HIS A 165 -12.87 -6.39 7.13
CA HIS A 165 -13.65 -6.65 8.34
C HIS A 165 -15.16 -6.69 8.08
N GLY A 166 -15.61 -6.72 6.82
CA GLY A 166 -17.04 -6.78 6.47
C GLY A 166 -17.81 -5.49 6.79
N GLY A 167 -17.12 -4.37 6.94
CA GLY A 167 -17.70 -3.03 7.13
C GLY A 167 -18.18 -2.37 5.83
N ALA A 168 -18.04 -3.05 4.69
CA ALA A 168 -18.54 -2.62 3.38
C ALA A 168 -19.22 -3.80 2.67
N THR A 169 -20.30 -3.51 1.95
CA THR A 169 -21.01 -4.50 1.14
C THR A 169 -20.37 -4.61 -0.24
N TRP A 170 -20.07 -5.85 -0.65
CA TRP A 170 -19.54 -6.16 -1.98
C TRP A 170 -20.41 -5.56 -3.09
N SER A 171 -19.77 -4.96 -4.10
CA SER A 171 -20.43 -4.34 -5.25
C SER A 171 -21.47 -3.26 -4.91
N SER A 172 -21.37 -2.63 -3.74
CA SER A 172 -22.26 -1.52 -3.38
C SER A 172 -21.97 -0.26 -4.20
N SER A 173 -22.97 0.63 -4.26
CA SER A 173 -22.84 1.94 -4.92
C SER A 173 -22.10 2.97 -4.06
N VAL A 174 -21.98 2.74 -2.75
CA VAL A 174 -21.36 3.66 -1.79
C VAL A 174 -19.83 3.52 -1.85
N ASN A 175 -19.10 4.63 -1.85
CA ASN A 175 -17.63 4.69 -1.92
C ASN A 175 -17.00 4.03 -3.17
N ARG A 176 -17.80 3.70 -4.20
CA ARG A 176 -17.33 2.98 -5.39
C ARG A 176 -16.26 3.73 -6.17
N LYS A 177 -16.38 5.06 -6.24
CA LYS A 177 -15.39 5.92 -6.90
C LYS A 177 -14.05 5.88 -6.16
N GLN A 178 -14.07 6.04 -4.83
CA GLN A 178 -12.87 6.00 -3.99
C GLN A 178 -12.16 4.65 -4.13
N LEU A 179 -12.92 3.55 -4.08
CA LEU A 179 -12.38 2.22 -4.29
C LEU A 179 -11.70 2.10 -5.66
N LYS A 180 -12.39 2.47 -6.74
CA LYS A 180 -11.83 2.41 -8.10
C LYS A 180 -10.56 3.25 -8.26
N ASP A 181 -10.55 4.48 -7.74
CA ASP A 181 -9.38 5.37 -7.80
C ASP A 181 -8.19 4.77 -7.03
N CYS A 182 -8.46 4.22 -5.84
CA CYS A 182 -7.45 3.54 -5.01
C CYS A 182 -6.91 2.26 -5.67
N THR A 183 -7.80 1.45 -6.25
CA THR A 183 -7.43 0.24 -7.00
C THR A 183 -6.59 0.58 -8.23
N GLY A 184 -6.93 1.65 -8.95
CA GLY A 184 -6.14 2.15 -10.07
C GLY A 184 -4.72 2.53 -9.66
N LEU A 185 -4.60 3.31 -8.57
CA LEU A 185 -3.29 3.71 -8.03
C LEU A 185 -2.46 2.50 -7.60
N LEU A 186 -3.02 1.60 -6.77
CA LEU A 186 -2.31 0.39 -6.33
C LEU A 186 -1.95 -0.51 -7.52
N GLY A 187 -2.81 -0.59 -8.53
CA GLY A 187 -2.59 -1.39 -9.73
C GLY A 187 -1.36 -0.96 -10.54
N LYS A 188 -0.95 0.30 -10.43
CA LYS A 188 0.28 0.84 -11.03
C LYS A 188 1.45 0.84 -10.07
N LEU A 189 1.21 1.18 -8.80
CA LEU A 189 2.26 1.31 -7.80
C LEU A 189 2.86 -0.04 -7.39
N VAL A 190 2.04 -1.08 -7.20
CA VAL A 190 2.52 -2.41 -6.76
C VAL A 190 3.51 -3.03 -7.76
N PRO A 191 3.26 -3.04 -9.08
CA PRO A 191 4.25 -3.46 -10.06
C PRO A 191 5.59 -2.71 -9.94
N VAL A 192 5.56 -1.38 -9.73
CA VAL A 192 6.78 -0.57 -9.56
C VAL A 192 7.53 -0.99 -8.29
N VAL A 193 6.83 -1.19 -7.17
CA VAL A 193 7.43 -1.67 -5.91
C VAL A 193 8.13 -3.02 -6.13
N ILE A 194 7.46 -3.97 -6.78
CA ILE A 194 8.02 -5.30 -7.06
C ILE A 194 9.25 -5.18 -7.97
N ALA A 195 9.18 -4.35 -9.01
CA ALA A 195 10.29 -4.12 -9.93
C ALA A 195 11.51 -3.53 -9.20
N LEU A 196 11.31 -2.51 -8.36
CA LEU A 196 12.39 -1.89 -7.58
C LEU A 196 13.07 -2.88 -6.63
N MET A 197 12.29 -3.76 -5.99
CA MET A 197 12.83 -4.82 -5.14
C MET A 197 13.69 -5.82 -5.94
N MET A 198 13.27 -6.19 -7.15
CA MET A 198 14.03 -7.11 -8.01
C MET A 198 15.29 -6.47 -8.60
N SER A 199 15.27 -5.16 -8.85
CA SER A 199 16.41 -4.42 -9.40
C SER A 199 17.49 -4.10 -8.38
N HIS A 200 17.18 -4.21 -7.07
CA HIS A 200 18.12 -3.91 -5.98
C HIS A 200 18.21 -5.08 -4.98
N PRO A 201 18.65 -6.27 -5.42
CA PRO A 201 18.70 -7.45 -4.55
C PRO A 201 19.69 -7.32 -3.37
N GLU A 202 20.68 -6.43 -3.50
CA GLU A 202 21.67 -6.10 -2.47
C GLU A 202 21.12 -5.21 -1.35
N ALA A 203 19.98 -4.54 -1.57
CA ALA A 203 19.36 -3.73 -0.53
C ALA A 203 18.81 -4.62 0.60
N LEU A 204 18.89 -4.13 1.85
CA LEU A 204 18.37 -4.85 3.00
C LEU A 204 16.83 -4.80 3.01
N TRP A 205 16.18 -5.80 2.42
CA TRP A 205 14.71 -5.86 2.38
C TRP A 205 14.09 -6.39 3.67
N GLY A 206 14.81 -7.20 4.45
CA GLY A 206 14.34 -7.86 5.67
C GLY A 206 13.70 -9.23 5.44
N ASN A 207 13.51 -9.98 6.52
CA ASN A 207 13.03 -11.36 6.50
C ASN A 207 11.54 -11.44 6.18
N ALA A 208 11.09 -12.56 5.62
CA ALA A 208 9.67 -12.85 5.44
C ALA A 208 9.01 -13.25 6.77
N CYS A 209 7.85 -12.67 7.10
CA CYS A 209 7.15 -12.95 8.38
C CYS A 209 6.76 -14.43 8.56
N TYR A 210 6.53 -15.14 7.46
CA TYR A 210 6.15 -16.56 7.45
C TYR A 210 7.08 -17.31 6.51
N PRO A 211 8.23 -17.83 6.95
CA PRO A 211 9.17 -18.55 6.09
C PRO A 211 8.56 -19.86 5.60
N VAL A 212 9.07 -20.38 4.48
CA VAL A 212 8.69 -21.73 4.01
C VAL A 212 9.44 -22.75 4.86
N VAL A 213 8.70 -23.61 5.56
CA VAL A 213 9.30 -24.72 6.30
C VAL A 213 9.38 -25.92 5.38
N ARG A 214 10.61 -26.39 5.09
CA ARG A 214 10.86 -27.53 4.19
C ARG A 214 10.86 -28.87 4.91
N ASP A 215 11.19 -28.85 6.19
CA ASP A 215 11.22 -30.02 7.05
C ASP A 215 10.22 -29.81 8.20
N VAL A 216 9.02 -30.37 8.04
CA VAL A 216 8.01 -30.43 9.08
C VAL A 216 7.56 -31.90 9.14
N TRP A 217 7.81 -32.52 10.29
CA TRP A 217 7.42 -33.84 10.78
C TRP A 217 6.86 -34.86 9.77
#